data_AF-A0A9D7FGS6-F1
#
_entry.id   AF-A0A9D7FGS6-F1
#
_cell.length_a   1.000
_cell.length_b   1.000
_cell.length_c   1.000
_cell.angle_alpha   90.00
_cell.angle_beta   90.00
_cell.angle_gamma   90.00
#
_symmetry.space_group_name_H-M   'P 1'
#
loop_
_entity.id
_entity.type
_entity.pdbx_description
1 polymer ?
#
loop_
_entity_poly.entity_id
_entity_poly.type
_entity_poly.pdbx_seq_one_letter_code
_entity_poly.pdbx_strand_id
1 'polypeptide(L)'
;MEEWMNCESRGPWVRNSLKHRVDELRSAANKARKAYRKDFMGKPCGYIADAYDEAAALLQQRLDAVTLTGAEYDVLTQRADDWYALYARAAKERAAALEDVERWKKAAESNIEENVGLRLAEEGAKEAFAHVVQQKRDFEAECKRLRGLLDAAHADIRRMSQTHNVELSGPTAALSPEGPAQTQGSASD
;
A
#
# COMPACT_ATOMS: atom_id res chain seq x y z
N MET A 1 22.63 -28.82 30.51
CA MET A 1 22.53 -27.96 31.70
C MET A 1 21.05 -27.81 31.98
N GLU A 2 20.57 -28.27 33.14
CA GLU A 2 19.12 -28.30 33.44
C GLU A 2 18.53 -26.89 33.53
N GLU A 3 17.34 -26.68 32.97
CA GLU A 3 16.68 -25.38 32.73
C GLU A 3 16.53 -24.52 34.00
N TRP A 4 16.45 -25.14 35.17
CA TRP A 4 16.35 -24.46 36.46
C TRP A 4 17.66 -23.78 36.92
N MET A 5 18.83 -24.21 36.40
CA MET A 5 20.12 -23.58 36.72
C MET A 5 20.32 -22.23 36.01
N ASN A 6 19.53 -21.96 34.97
CA ASN A 6 19.58 -20.70 34.21
C ASN A 6 18.75 -19.58 34.87
N CYS A 7 18.08 -19.86 35.98
CA CYS A 7 17.33 -18.85 36.73
C CYS A 7 18.29 -17.86 37.41
N GLU A 8 18.06 -16.55 37.22
CA GLU A 8 18.90 -15.45 37.72
C GLU A 8 19.17 -15.51 39.24
N SER A 9 18.26 -16.09 40.03
CA SER A 9 18.41 -16.21 41.48
C SER A 9 19.00 -17.55 41.91
N ARG A 10 18.58 -18.66 41.30
CA ARG A 10 18.94 -20.02 41.74
C ARG A 10 20.34 -20.44 41.28
N GLY A 11 20.75 -20.05 40.07
CA GLY A 11 22.08 -20.38 39.53
C GLY A 11 23.23 -19.82 40.39
N PRO A 12 23.24 -18.51 40.67
CA PRO A 12 24.24 -17.91 41.57
C PRO A 12 24.21 -18.51 42.98
N TRP A 13 23.03 -18.80 43.52
CA TRP A 13 22.89 -19.41 44.85
C TRP A 13 23.55 -20.79 44.94
N VAL A 14 23.32 -21.67 43.96
CA VAL A 14 23.94 -23.01 43.92
C VAL A 14 25.45 -22.91 43.80
N ARG A 15 25.96 -22.07 42.88
CA ARG A 15 27.40 -21.87 42.70
C ARG A 15 28.09 -21.35 43.97
N ASN A 16 27.49 -20.34 44.61
CA ASN A 16 28.03 -19.77 45.85
C ASN A 16 27.97 -20.77 47.01
N SER A 17 26.89 -21.54 47.12
CA SER A 17 26.75 -22.58 48.14
C SER A 17 27.77 -23.71 47.98
N LEU A 18 27.96 -24.20 46.75
CA LEU A 18 28.97 -25.22 46.44
C LEU A 18 30.39 -24.71 46.74
N LYS A 19 30.71 -23.48 46.31
CA LYS A 19 31.99 -22.84 46.59
C LYS A 19 32.26 -22.75 48.10
N HIS A 20 31.28 -22.27 48.86
CA HIS A 20 31.40 -22.18 50.32
C HIS A 20 31.65 -23.54 50.97
N ARG A 21 30.93 -24.59 50.55
CA ARG A 21 31.12 -25.95 51.07
C ARG A 21 32.48 -26.55 50.73
N VAL A 22 32.99 -26.30 49.52
CA VAL A 22 34.36 -26.71 49.14
C VAL A 22 35.39 -26.07 50.08
N ASP A 23 35.26 -24.75 50.32
CA ASP A 23 36.16 -24.02 51.20
C ASP A 23 36.06 -24.52 52.66
N GLU A 24 34.86 -24.81 53.13
CA GLU A 24 34.61 -25.36 54.47
C GLU A 24 35.26 -26.73 54.66
N LEU A 25 35.08 -27.66 53.70
CA LEU A 25 35.67 -29.00 53.76
C LEU A 25 37.20 -28.95 53.70
N ARG A 26 37.79 -28.11 52.84
CA ARG A 26 39.25 -27.89 52.80
C ARG A 26 39.79 -27.30 54.09
N SER A 27 39.03 -26.41 54.72
CA SER A 27 39.37 -25.86 56.04
C SER A 27 39.31 -26.93 57.12
N ALA A 28 38.29 -27.80 57.10
CA ALA A 28 38.14 -28.92 58.02
C ALA A 28 39.26 -29.95 57.87
N ALA A 29 39.63 -30.33 56.64
CA ALA A 29 40.76 -31.20 56.34
C ALA A 29 42.07 -30.65 56.92
N ASN A 30 42.34 -29.36 56.70
CA ASN A 30 43.51 -28.67 57.23
C ASN A 30 43.54 -28.63 58.76
N LYS A 31 42.39 -28.43 59.41
CA LYS A 31 42.28 -28.48 60.88
C LYS A 31 42.54 -29.89 61.39
N ALA A 32 41.96 -30.92 60.78
CA ALA A 32 42.16 -32.33 61.15
C ALA A 32 43.64 -32.74 61.06
N ARG A 33 44.36 -32.33 60.00
CA ARG A 33 45.81 -32.57 59.86
C ARG A 33 46.69 -31.84 60.88
N LYS A 34 46.19 -30.74 61.47
CA LYS A 34 46.94 -29.92 62.43
C LYS A 34 46.63 -30.27 63.88
N ALA A 35 45.43 -30.77 64.18
CA ALA A 35 44.94 -30.95 65.55
C ALA A 35 45.74 -31.98 66.38
N TYR A 36 46.35 -33.00 65.76
CA TYR A 36 46.99 -34.10 66.50
C TYR A 36 48.31 -34.59 65.88
N ARG A 37 49.20 -33.65 65.51
CA ARG A 37 50.50 -33.97 64.89
C ARG A 37 51.48 -34.75 65.78
N LYS A 38 51.23 -34.91 67.09
CA LYS A 38 52.18 -35.49 68.06
C LYS A 38 51.71 -36.70 68.88
N ASP A 39 50.41 -37.04 68.91
CA ASP A 39 49.86 -38.08 69.81
C ASP A 39 49.08 -39.19 69.06
N PHE A 40 48.62 -40.22 69.80
CA PHE A 40 47.90 -41.44 69.37
C PHE A 40 46.79 -41.23 68.30
N MET A 41 46.27 -40.00 68.18
CA MET A 41 45.21 -39.62 67.24
C MET A 41 45.69 -39.13 65.86
N GLY A 42 47.00 -39.04 65.61
CA GLY A 42 47.53 -38.54 64.34
C GLY A 42 47.10 -39.35 63.10
N LYS A 43 47.17 -40.69 63.17
CA LYS A 43 46.75 -41.57 62.06
C LYS A 43 45.23 -41.52 61.80
N PRO A 44 44.35 -41.70 62.82
CA PRO A 44 42.91 -41.52 62.65
C PRO A 44 42.51 -40.17 62.06
N CYS A 45 43.12 -39.08 62.52
CA CYS A 45 42.85 -37.74 61.99
C CYS A 45 43.36 -37.54 60.56
N GLY A 46 44.39 -38.29 60.15
CA GLY A 46 44.82 -38.38 58.75
C GLY A 46 43.71 -38.93 57.85
N TYR A 47 43.12 -40.07 58.20
CA TYR A 47 42.01 -40.65 57.43
C TYR A 47 40.80 -39.71 57.32
N ILE A 48 40.47 -39.02 58.41
CA ILE A 48 39.37 -38.03 58.41
C ILE A 48 39.69 -36.86 57.49
N ALA A 49 40.94 -36.37 57.49
CA ALA A 49 41.36 -35.29 56.60
C ALA A 49 41.31 -35.70 55.13
N ASP A 50 41.73 -36.93 54.81
CA ASP A 50 41.71 -37.44 53.45
C ASP A 50 40.26 -37.61 52.95
N ALA A 51 39.34 -38.06 53.81
CA ALA A 51 37.90 -38.10 53.51
C ALA A 51 37.32 -36.70 53.23
N TYR A 52 37.74 -35.68 53.98
CA TYR A 52 37.33 -34.28 53.72
C TYR A 52 37.90 -33.75 52.39
N ASP A 53 39.17 -34.04 52.08
CA ASP A 53 39.79 -33.65 50.81
C ASP A 53 39.10 -34.33 49.61
N GLU A 54 38.76 -35.61 49.72
CA GLU A 54 38.05 -36.35 48.69
C GLU A 54 36.63 -35.79 48.47
N ALA A 55 35.91 -35.49 49.56
CA ALA A 55 34.61 -34.83 49.47
C ALA A 55 34.69 -33.43 48.85
N ALA A 56 35.73 -32.65 49.17
CA ALA A 56 35.96 -31.34 48.59
C ALA A 56 36.27 -31.43 47.09
N ALA A 57 37.05 -32.43 46.66
CA ALA A 57 37.37 -32.66 45.26
C ALA A 57 36.11 -32.99 44.43
N LEU A 58 35.23 -33.85 44.96
CA LEU A 58 33.94 -34.16 44.32
C LEU A 58 33.07 -32.90 44.17
N LEU A 59 32.97 -32.06 45.21
CA LEU A 59 32.19 -30.82 45.13
C LEU A 59 32.82 -29.78 44.19
N GLN A 60 34.14 -29.72 44.10
CA GLN A 60 34.83 -28.86 43.13
C GLN A 60 34.51 -29.30 41.69
N GLN A 61 34.56 -30.59 41.40
CA GLN A 61 34.19 -31.12 40.08
C GLN A 61 32.74 -30.75 39.71
N ARG A 62 31.82 -30.79 40.69
CA ARG A 62 30.43 -30.37 40.49
C ARG A 62 30.30 -28.87 40.28
N LEU A 63 31.08 -28.05 40.99
CA LEU A 63 31.12 -26.61 40.83
C LEU A 63 31.60 -26.24 39.41
N ASP A 64 32.69 -26.84 38.97
CA ASP A 64 33.29 -26.60 37.66
C ASP A 64 32.30 -26.96 36.53
N ALA A 65 31.53 -28.04 36.69
CA ALA A 65 30.50 -28.45 35.74
C ALA A 65 29.30 -27.48 35.65
N VAL A 66 29.08 -26.61 36.65
CA VAL A 66 27.95 -25.66 36.70
C VAL A 66 28.39 -24.19 36.57
N THR A 67 29.70 -23.94 36.54
CA THR A 67 30.28 -22.64 36.22
C THR A 67 30.64 -22.62 34.74
N LEU A 68 30.08 -21.65 34.00
CA LEU A 68 30.61 -21.30 32.69
C LEU A 68 32.07 -20.86 32.86
N THR A 69 32.94 -21.39 32.01
CA THR A 69 34.30 -20.89 31.85
C THR A 69 34.26 -19.48 31.26
N GLY A 70 35.32 -18.68 31.45
CA GLY A 70 35.39 -17.32 30.90
C GLY A 70 35.13 -17.30 29.38
N ALA A 71 35.72 -18.26 28.65
CA ALA A 71 35.52 -18.39 27.21
C ALA A 71 34.06 -18.69 26.83
N GLU A 72 33.35 -19.54 27.58
CA GLU A 72 31.93 -19.81 27.32
C GLU A 72 31.04 -18.59 27.61
N TYR A 73 31.40 -17.79 28.62
CA TYR A 73 30.72 -16.53 28.91
C TYR A 73 30.94 -15.50 27.80
N ASP A 74 32.16 -15.39 27.28
CA ASP A 74 32.50 -14.50 26.17
C ASP A 74 31.72 -14.86 24.90
N VAL A 75 31.60 -16.16 24.59
CA VAL A 75 30.78 -16.64 23.45
C VAL A 75 29.30 -16.29 23.61
N LEU A 76 28.75 -16.44 24.82
CA LEU A 76 27.35 -16.06 25.09
C LEU A 76 27.15 -14.55 24.98
N THR A 77 28.10 -13.76 25.45
CA THR A 77 28.07 -12.30 25.35
C THR A 77 28.11 -11.86 23.89
N GLN A 78 29.05 -12.39 23.10
CA GLN A 78 29.13 -12.11 21.67
C GLN A 78 27.83 -12.46 20.93
N ARG A 79 27.23 -13.61 21.26
CA ARG A 79 25.95 -14.02 20.67
C ARG A 79 24.80 -13.06 21.03
N ALA A 80 24.79 -12.52 22.23
CA ALA A 80 23.81 -11.52 22.64
C ALA A 80 24.00 -10.21 21.86
N ASP A 81 25.24 -9.75 21.72
CA ASP A 81 25.59 -8.56 20.94
C ASP A 81 25.20 -8.71 19.47
N ASP A 82 25.48 -9.87 18.86
CA ASP A 82 25.08 -10.18 17.49
C ASP A 82 23.55 -10.15 17.33
N TRP A 83 22.81 -10.68 18.31
CA TRP A 83 21.35 -10.66 18.30
C TRP A 83 20.78 -9.24 18.39
N TYR A 84 21.32 -8.39 19.27
CA TYR A 84 20.93 -6.99 19.36
C TYR A 84 21.27 -6.21 18.08
N ALA A 85 22.42 -6.50 17.45
CA ALA A 85 22.79 -5.89 16.18
C ALA A 85 21.82 -6.25 15.05
N LEU A 86 21.37 -7.51 14.97
CA LEU A 86 20.34 -7.95 14.02
C LEU A 86 19.01 -7.23 14.27
N TYR A 87 18.58 -7.15 15.53
CA TYR A 87 17.33 -6.47 15.89
C TYR A 87 17.37 -4.97 15.52
N ALA A 88 18.49 -4.29 15.78
CA ALA A 88 18.66 -2.89 15.42
C ALA A 88 18.62 -2.66 13.90
N ARG A 89 19.17 -3.58 13.10
CA ARG A 89 19.08 -3.52 11.63
C ARG A 89 17.63 -3.69 11.16
N ALA A 90 16.95 -4.73 11.64
CA ALA A 90 15.54 -4.98 11.30
C ALA A 90 14.62 -3.80 11.69
N ALA A 91 14.89 -3.16 12.83
CA ALA A 91 14.15 -1.97 13.25
C ALA A 91 14.33 -0.78 12.29
N LYS A 92 15.56 -0.56 11.79
CA LYS A 92 15.84 0.48 10.79
C LYS A 92 15.17 0.20 9.46
N GLU A 93 15.24 -1.05 8.98
CA GLU A 93 14.58 -1.48 7.74
C GLU A 93 13.06 -1.30 7.82
N ARG A 94 12.46 -1.65 8.96
CA ARG A 94 11.03 -1.44 9.20
C ARG A 94 10.67 0.05 9.20
N ALA A 95 11.49 0.91 9.81
CA ALA A 95 11.26 2.35 9.81
C ALA A 95 11.28 2.92 8.38
N ALA A 96 12.29 2.55 7.59
CA ALA A 96 12.39 2.97 6.19
C ALA A 96 11.19 2.49 5.36
N ALA A 97 10.74 1.24 5.54
CA ALA A 97 9.57 0.72 4.85
C ALA A 97 8.28 1.49 5.21
N LEU A 98 8.12 1.94 6.46
CA LEU A 98 6.97 2.76 6.86
C LEU A 98 7.00 4.15 6.23
N GLU A 99 8.19 4.78 6.13
CA GLU A 99 8.36 6.06 5.44
C GLU A 99 7.99 5.95 3.95
N ASP A 100 8.42 4.88 3.28
CA ASP A 100 8.05 4.61 1.90
C ASP A 100 6.53 4.44 1.75
N VAL A 101 5.89 3.65 2.62
CA VAL A 101 4.43 3.47 2.59
C VAL A 101 3.70 4.81 2.76
N GLU A 102 4.16 5.67 3.66
CA GLU A 102 3.56 6.99 3.85
C GLU A 102 3.74 7.88 2.61
N ARG A 103 4.90 7.81 1.95
CA ARG A 103 5.15 8.51 0.69
C ARG A 103 4.23 8.03 -0.42
N TRP A 104 4.06 6.71 -0.58
CA TRP A 104 3.14 6.12 -1.55
C TRP A 104 1.69 6.53 -1.29
N LYS A 105 1.29 6.55 -0.02
CA LYS A 105 -0.04 7.00 0.39
C LYS A 105 -0.30 8.45 -0.03
N LYS A 106 0.62 9.37 0.30
CA LYS A 106 0.51 10.79 -0.09
C LYS A 106 0.44 10.98 -1.60
N ALA A 107 1.26 10.23 -2.36
CA ALA A 107 1.22 10.28 -3.81
C ALA A 107 -0.12 9.76 -4.37
N ALA A 108 -0.66 8.67 -3.80
CA ALA A 108 -1.95 8.14 -4.20
C ALA A 108 -3.10 9.12 -3.90
N GLU A 109 -3.10 9.75 -2.72
CA GLU A 109 -4.08 10.77 -2.34
C GLU A 109 -4.06 11.95 -3.32
N SER A 110 -2.87 12.50 -3.60
CA SER A 110 -2.70 13.58 -4.58
C SER A 110 -3.21 13.20 -5.98
N ASN A 111 -2.90 11.99 -6.44
CA ASN A 111 -3.36 11.51 -7.74
C ASN A 111 -4.89 11.36 -7.79
N ILE A 112 -5.51 10.91 -6.70
CA ILE A 112 -6.97 10.79 -6.61
C ILE A 112 -7.59 12.19 -6.68
N GLU A 113 -7.08 13.15 -5.92
CA GLU A 113 -7.57 14.54 -5.93
C GLU A 113 -7.48 15.16 -7.33
N GLU A 114 -6.35 15.00 -8.03
CA GLU A 114 -6.16 15.46 -9.39
C GLU A 114 -7.18 14.81 -10.36
N ASN A 115 -7.33 13.49 -10.30
CA ASN A 115 -8.27 12.78 -11.16
C ASN A 115 -9.73 13.19 -10.91
N VAL A 116 -10.11 13.43 -9.66
CA VAL A 116 -11.45 13.94 -9.32
C VAL A 116 -11.66 15.32 -9.94
N GLY A 117 -10.68 16.22 -9.82
CA GLY A 117 -10.73 17.54 -10.44
C GLY A 117 -10.89 17.48 -11.97
N LEU A 118 -10.12 16.60 -12.63
CA LEU A 118 -10.20 16.39 -14.07
C LEU A 118 -11.59 15.87 -14.49
N ARG A 119 -12.17 14.92 -13.75
CA ARG A 119 -13.50 14.37 -14.05
C ARG A 119 -14.60 15.43 -13.90
N LEU A 120 -14.54 16.26 -12.86
CA LEU A 120 -15.49 17.36 -12.69
C LEU A 120 -15.39 18.39 -13.81
N ALA A 121 -14.17 18.72 -14.25
CA ALA A 121 -13.95 19.60 -15.39
C ALA A 121 -14.49 18.99 -16.69
N GLU A 122 -14.30 17.69 -16.90
CA GLU A 122 -14.83 16.96 -18.05
C GLU A 122 -16.37 16.97 -18.06
N GLU A 123 -17.01 16.73 -16.91
CA GLU A 123 -18.48 16.79 -16.78
C GLU A 123 -19.01 18.19 -17.06
N GLY A 124 -18.40 19.23 -16.49
CA GLY A 124 -18.77 20.62 -16.77
C GLY A 124 -18.60 20.99 -18.25
N ALA A 125 -17.53 20.51 -18.90
CA ALA A 125 -17.33 20.72 -20.33
C ALA A 125 -18.39 20.01 -21.18
N LYS A 126 -18.80 18.80 -20.81
CA LYS A 126 -19.88 18.06 -21.48
C LYS A 126 -21.22 18.78 -21.37
N GLU A 127 -21.55 19.30 -20.18
CA GLU A 127 -22.78 20.07 -19.97
C GLU A 127 -22.80 21.35 -20.80
N ALA A 128 -21.71 22.13 -20.77
CA ALA A 128 -21.58 23.34 -21.58
C ALA A 128 -21.71 23.03 -23.08
N PHE A 129 -21.06 21.97 -23.56
CA PHE A 129 -21.16 21.55 -24.95
C PHE A 129 -22.58 21.11 -25.32
N ALA A 130 -23.28 20.38 -24.44
CA ALA A 130 -24.67 19.99 -24.66
C ALA A 130 -25.59 21.21 -24.82
N HIS A 131 -25.41 22.25 -24.00
CA HIS A 131 -26.14 23.51 -24.15
C HIS A 131 -25.89 24.18 -25.50
N VAL A 132 -24.64 24.27 -25.94
CA VAL A 132 -24.29 24.86 -27.24
C VAL A 132 -24.90 24.05 -28.40
N VAL A 133 -24.84 22.72 -28.34
CA VAL A 133 -25.46 21.85 -29.35
C VAL A 133 -26.97 22.04 -29.39
N GLN A 134 -27.64 22.19 -28.25
CA GLN A 134 -29.06 22.45 -28.20
C GLN A 134 -29.41 23.81 -28.81
N GLN A 135 -28.69 24.88 -28.43
CA GLN A 135 -28.87 26.21 -29.01
C GLN A 135 -28.70 26.19 -30.53
N LYS A 136 -27.68 25.49 -31.04
CA LYS A 136 -27.47 25.33 -32.49
C LYS A 136 -28.69 24.70 -33.17
N ARG A 137 -29.24 23.62 -32.60
CA ARG A 137 -30.42 22.94 -33.14
C ARG A 137 -31.64 23.86 -33.16
N ASP A 138 -31.83 24.63 -32.10
CA ASP A 138 -32.94 25.58 -32.00
C ASP A 138 -32.81 26.69 -33.07
N PHE A 139 -31.61 27.24 -33.27
CA PHE A 139 -31.34 28.21 -34.33
C PHE A 139 -31.50 27.63 -35.73
N GLU A 140 -31.09 26.38 -35.96
CA GLU A 140 -31.29 25.69 -37.24
C GLU A 140 -32.78 25.49 -37.54
N ALA A 141 -33.57 25.11 -36.54
CA ALA A 141 -35.02 24.98 -36.67
C ALA A 141 -35.68 26.32 -37.02
N GLU A 142 -35.26 27.40 -36.35
CA GLU A 142 -35.78 28.74 -36.60
C GLU A 142 -35.40 29.26 -37.99
N CYS A 143 -34.15 29.05 -38.41
CA CYS A 143 -33.71 29.38 -39.77
C CYS A 143 -34.51 28.61 -40.83
N LYS A 144 -34.80 27.33 -40.59
CA LYS A 144 -35.65 26.53 -41.48
C LYS A 144 -37.08 27.09 -41.55
N ARG A 145 -37.66 27.50 -40.42
CA ARG A 145 -38.98 28.14 -40.34
C ARG A 145 -39.03 29.44 -41.12
N LEU A 146 -38.05 30.32 -40.90
CA LEU A 146 -37.95 31.61 -41.59
C LEU A 146 -37.78 31.47 -43.10
N ARG A 147 -36.97 30.50 -43.55
CA ARG A 147 -36.86 30.17 -44.99
C ARG A 147 -38.20 29.72 -45.57
N GLY A 148 -38.91 28.82 -44.88
CA GLY A 148 -40.24 28.39 -45.32
C GLY A 148 -41.25 29.54 -45.43
N LEU A 149 -41.23 30.48 -44.50
CA LEU A 149 -42.07 31.69 -44.57
C LEU A 149 -41.68 32.60 -45.74
N LEU A 150 -40.39 32.78 -45.99
CA LEU A 150 -39.89 33.57 -47.11
C LEU A 150 -40.29 32.95 -48.46
N ASP A 151 -40.14 31.63 -48.59
CA ASP A 151 -40.52 30.88 -49.79
C ASP A 151 -42.04 30.98 -50.04
N ALA A 152 -42.86 30.86 -48.98
CA ALA A 152 -44.31 31.03 -49.07
C ALA A 152 -44.69 32.46 -49.50
N ALA A 153 -44.09 33.49 -48.88
CA ALA A 153 -44.34 34.89 -49.24
C ALA A 153 -43.94 35.18 -50.69
N HIS A 154 -42.79 34.67 -51.15
CA HIS A 154 -42.37 34.78 -52.56
C HIS A 154 -43.34 34.07 -53.51
N ALA A 155 -43.85 32.89 -53.16
CA ALA A 155 -44.83 32.18 -53.97
C ALA A 155 -46.15 32.96 -54.06
N ASP A 156 -46.62 33.54 -52.95
CA ASP A 156 -47.83 34.38 -52.92
C ASP A 156 -47.68 35.62 -53.80
N ILE A 157 -46.57 36.35 -53.68
CA ILE A 157 -46.28 37.54 -54.52
C ILE A 157 -46.23 37.16 -56.00
N ARG A 158 -45.59 36.03 -56.33
CA ARG A 158 -45.52 35.54 -57.71
C ARG A 158 -46.90 35.16 -58.26
N ARG A 159 -47.74 34.52 -57.45
CA ARG A 159 -49.11 34.18 -57.84
C ARG A 159 -49.93 35.44 -58.06
N MET A 160 -49.85 36.41 -57.15
CA MET A 160 -50.55 37.70 -57.27
C MET A 160 -50.13 38.50 -58.50
N SER A 161 -48.83 38.50 -58.83
CA SER A 161 -48.34 39.19 -60.03
C SER A 161 -48.76 38.48 -61.32
N GLN A 162 -48.85 37.15 -61.32
CA GLN A 162 -49.40 36.38 -62.44
C GLN A 162 -50.90 36.62 -62.63
N THR A 163 -51.70 36.65 -61.56
CA THR A 163 -53.14 36.97 -61.67
C THR A 163 -53.36 38.40 -62.18
N HIS A 164 -52.56 39.37 -61.71
CA HIS A 164 -52.63 40.75 -62.18
C HIS A 164 -52.22 40.89 -63.65
N ASN A 165 -51.23 40.14 -64.13
CA ASN A 165 -50.85 40.10 -65.54
C ASN A 165 -51.89 39.39 -66.42
N VAL A 166 -52.65 38.41 -65.90
CA VAL A 166 -53.76 37.77 -66.62
C VAL A 166 -54.97 38.71 -66.75
N GLU A 167 -55.27 39.53 -65.75
CA GLU A 167 -56.33 40.55 -65.83
C GLU A 167 -55.97 41.72 -66.78
N LEU A 168 -54.68 42.03 -66.94
CA LEU A 168 -54.18 42.99 -67.95
C LEU A 168 -53.97 42.35 -69.34
N SER A 169 -54.10 41.02 -69.49
CA SER A 169 -53.89 40.30 -70.76
C SER A 169 -54.93 39.20 -71.03
N GLY A 170 -56.21 39.49 -70.79
CA GLY A 170 -57.28 38.63 -71.33
C GLY A 170 -58.58 39.40 -71.59
N PRO A 171 -59.42 39.03 -72.57
CA PRO A 171 -59.15 38.41 -73.87
C PRO A 171 -59.65 39.31 -75.03
N THR A 172 -58.87 39.44 -76.12
CA THR A 172 -59.42 39.80 -77.43
C THR A 172 -60.22 38.59 -77.94
N ALA A 173 -61.41 38.36 -77.39
CA ALA A 173 -62.33 37.32 -77.84
C ALA A 173 -63.16 37.84 -79.02
N ALA A 174 -62.68 37.53 -80.21
CA ALA A 174 -63.43 37.58 -81.45
C ALA A 174 -64.57 36.54 -81.46
N LEU A 175 -65.73 36.95 -81.99
CA LEU A 175 -66.83 36.09 -82.48
C LEU A 175 -67.31 36.75 -83.80
N SER A 176 -66.76 36.36 -84.97
CA SER A 176 -67.25 35.36 -85.97
C SER A 176 -68.43 35.83 -86.86
N PRO A 177 -68.71 35.28 -88.07
CA PRO A 177 -67.97 34.33 -88.95
C PRO A 177 -68.02 34.68 -90.49
N GLU A 178 -67.24 33.96 -91.31
CA GLU A 178 -67.57 33.35 -92.65
C GLU A 178 -66.29 33.13 -93.51
N GLY A 179 -66.15 31.93 -94.09
CA GLY A 179 -64.94 31.40 -94.77
C GLY A 179 -64.77 31.77 -96.26
N PRO A 180 -64.14 30.94 -97.13
CA PRO A 180 -63.47 29.65 -96.91
C PRO A 180 -62.12 29.44 -97.65
N ALA A 181 -61.54 28.24 -97.43
CA ALA A 181 -60.86 27.34 -98.39
C ALA A 181 -59.31 27.28 -98.51
N GLN A 182 -58.88 26.03 -98.75
CA GLN A 182 -57.59 25.50 -99.28
C GLN A 182 -56.49 25.20 -98.24
N THR A 183 -56.12 23.95 -97.89
CA THR A 183 -55.71 22.67 -98.57
C THR A 183 -54.19 22.45 -98.49
N GLN A 184 -53.82 21.19 -98.18
CA GLN A 184 -52.49 20.54 -98.23
C GLN A 184 -51.55 20.85 -97.05
N GLY A 185 -50.85 19.90 -96.42
CA GLY A 185 -50.67 18.46 -96.61
C GLY A 185 -49.58 17.97 -95.64
N SER A 186 -49.63 16.68 -95.27
CA SER A 186 -48.53 15.72 -95.00
C SER A 186 -47.20 16.22 -94.39
N ALA A 187 -46.48 15.55 -93.48
CA ALA A 187 -46.51 14.24 -92.83
C ALA A 187 -45.34 14.22 -91.79
N SER A 188 -45.34 13.22 -90.90
CA SER A 188 -44.23 12.46 -90.29
C SER A 188 -42.77 12.96 -90.45
N ASP A 189 -41.87 12.89 -89.48
CA ASP A 189 -41.61 11.92 -88.38
C ASP A 189 -41.13 12.61 -87.09
#